data_AF-A0A7H4MU23-F1
#
_entry.id   AF-A0A7H4MU23-F1
#
_cell.length_a   1.000
_cell.length_b   1.000
_cell.length_c   1.000
_cell.angle_alpha   90.00
_cell.angle_beta   90.00
_cell.angle_gamma   90.00
#
_symmetry.space_group_name_H-M   'P 1'
#
loop_
_entity.id
_entity.type
_entity.pdbx_description
1 polymer ?
#
loop_
_entity_poly.entity_id
_entity_poly.type
_entity_poly.pdbx_seq_one_letter_code
_entity_poly.pdbx_strand_id
1 'polypeptide(L)'
;MVFGDGDGEIFNRFTIAIDVVAHELSHGVTESEAGLIYFEQSGALNESLSDVFGSLVKQYQRQQTADKADWIIGEGLLAKGIHGKGLRSMSQPGTAYDDPVLGKDPQPAHMKDFVHTQQDNGGVHINSGIPNHAFYLAASALGGFAWEKAGYAWYDAVCDQSLAKDADFSAFARLTIRHGEKRSGKETAEAIYSGLGAGRSGAMKLADLSDDAVIELAREGGVAWIPALSGMRKIVVAKLNEQQKQRIATILQQSLPLGKPPGQPDSPGRGDQRFFSHPDRQRAALPQPDYSHSGGSCARFTG
;
A
#
# COMPACT_ATOMS: atom_id res chain seq x y z
N MET A 1 -30.04 0.57 8.26
CA MET A 1 -29.69 -0.56 7.37
C MET A 1 -30.96 -1.18 6.83
N VAL A 2 -30.92 -1.69 5.61
CA VAL A 2 -32.00 -2.46 4.97
C VAL A 2 -31.35 -3.72 4.41
N PHE A 3 -31.92 -4.90 4.68
CA PHE A 3 -31.38 -6.18 4.24
C PHE A 3 -32.38 -6.89 3.35
N GLY A 4 -31.93 -7.36 2.19
CA GLY A 4 -32.72 -8.22 1.32
C GLY A 4 -32.75 -9.67 1.80
N ASP A 5 -33.83 -10.37 1.51
CA ASP A 5 -33.97 -11.80 1.83
C ASP A 5 -33.20 -12.72 0.87
N GLY A 6 -32.62 -12.16 -0.20
CA GLY A 6 -32.02 -12.93 -1.29
C GLY A 6 -33.08 -13.57 -2.19
N ASP A 7 -32.65 -14.15 -3.31
CA ASP A 7 -33.51 -14.90 -4.23
C ASP A 7 -33.49 -16.41 -3.96
N GLY A 8 -32.56 -16.88 -3.14
CA GLY A 8 -32.34 -18.30 -2.85
C GLY A 8 -31.68 -19.09 -3.99
N GLU A 9 -31.38 -18.43 -5.11
CA GLU A 9 -30.75 -19.02 -6.31
C GLU A 9 -29.30 -18.55 -6.46
N ILE A 10 -29.06 -17.26 -6.26
CA ILE A 10 -27.73 -16.63 -6.29
C ILE A 10 -27.31 -16.26 -4.87
N PHE A 11 -28.20 -15.63 -4.12
CA PHE A 11 -27.93 -15.15 -2.76
C PHE A 11 -28.94 -15.71 -1.76
N ASN A 12 -28.42 -16.16 -0.62
CA ASN A 12 -29.19 -16.36 0.61
C ASN A 12 -29.57 -14.99 1.22
N ARG A 13 -30.31 -15.00 2.33
CA ARG A 13 -30.63 -13.77 3.09
C ARG A 13 -29.37 -13.02 3.53
N PHE A 14 -29.34 -11.70 3.33
CA PHE A 14 -28.16 -10.87 3.59
C PHE A 14 -27.81 -10.73 5.07
N THR A 15 -28.69 -11.19 5.97
CA THR A 15 -28.44 -11.27 7.42
C THR A 15 -27.74 -12.57 7.85
N ILE A 16 -27.44 -13.49 6.93
CA ILE A 16 -26.81 -14.79 7.27
C ILE A 16 -25.32 -14.65 7.64
N ALA A 17 -24.63 -13.66 7.07
CA ALA A 17 -23.21 -13.40 7.26
C ALA A 17 -23.01 -12.19 8.19
N ILE A 18 -22.40 -12.42 9.36
CA ILE A 18 -22.21 -11.37 10.38
C ILE A 18 -21.30 -10.24 9.90
N ASP A 19 -20.30 -10.58 9.08
CA ASP A 19 -19.38 -9.63 8.46
C ASP A 19 -20.10 -8.72 7.44
N VAL A 20 -21.12 -9.20 6.74
CA VAL A 20 -21.96 -8.35 5.86
C VAL A 20 -22.79 -7.37 6.69
N VAL A 21 -23.42 -7.83 7.78
CA VAL A 21 -24.17 -6.94 8.68
C VAL A 21 -23.25 -5.89 9.30
N ALA A 22 -22.06 -6.28 9.71
CA ALA A 22 -21.07 -5.38 10.29
C ALA A 22 -20.46 -4.43 9.25
N HIS A 23 -20.30 -4.86 7.99
CA HIS A 23 -19.90 -4.01 6.87
C HIS A 23 -20.90 -2.85 6.68
N GLU A 24 -22.21 -3.14 6.60
CA GLU A 24 -23.25 -2.11 6.46
C GLU A 24 -23.28 -1.12 7.62
N LEU A 25 -23.05 -1.60 8.84
CA LEU A 25 -22.94 -0.74 10.03
C LEU A 25 -21.67 0.13 10.01
N SER A 26 -20.58 -0.38 9.44
CA SER A 26 -19.28 0.29 9.40
C SER A 26 -19.26 1.48 8.44
N HIS A 27 -20.14 1.51 7.44
CA HIS A 27 -20.37 2.73 6.67
C HIS A 27 -20.83 3.89 7.56
N GLY A 28 -21.68 3.63 8.56
CA GLY A 28 -22.14 4.65 9.50
C GLY A 28 -21.01 5.21 10.36
N VAL A 29 -20.02 4.39 10.74
CA VAL A 29 -18.81 4.85 11.43
C VAL A 29 -17.98 5.73 10.49
N THR A 30 -17.76 5.30 9.24
CA THR A 30 -17.01 6.09 8.27
C THR A 30 -17.70 7.42 7.96
N GLU A 31 -19.03 7.45 7.91
CA GLU A 31 -19.83 8.65 7.71
C GLU A 31 -19.72 9.65 8.89
N SER A 32 -19.77 9.15 10.13
CA SER A 32 -19.68 10.01 11.32
C SER A 32 -18.27 10.53 11.61
N GLU A 33 -17.24 9.82 11.14
CA GLU A 33 -15.84 10.15 11.36
C GLU A 33 -15.22 10.86 10.14
N ALA A 34 -14.49 10.13 9.28
CA ALA A 34 -13.77 10.70 8.14
C ALA A 34 -14.67 11.30 7.05
N GLY A 35 -15.91 10.82 6.92
CA GLY A 35 -16.84 11.22 5.87
C GLY A 35 -16.26 11.03 4.46
N LEU A 36 -15.57 9.91 4.22
CA LEU A 36 -14.91 9.61 2.94
C LEU A 36 -15.91 9.62 1.79
N ILE A 37 -15.62 10.40 0.76
CA ILE A 37 -16.44 10.50 -0.45
C ILE A 37 -16.46 9.14 -1.14
N TYR A 38 -17.66 8.69 -1.52
CA TYR A 38 -17.89 7.40 -2.16
C TYR A 38 -17.57 7.45 -3.67
N PHE A 39 -16.30 7.73 -3.99
CA PHE A 39 -15.78 7.85 -5.35
C PHE A 39 -14.28 7.50 -5.40
N GLU A 40 -13.84 6.82 -6.46
CA GLU A 40 -12.44 6.44 -6.71
C GLU A 40 -11.73 5.87 -5.46
N GLN A 41 -10.54 6.36 -5.10
CA GLN A 41 -9.75 5.83 -4.00
C GLN A 41 -10.39 6.10 -2.63
N SER A 42 -11.03 7.25 -2.40
CA SER A 42 -11.71 7.51 -1.13
C SER A 42 -12.91 6.59 -0.93
N GLY A 43 -13.62 6.25 -2.02
CA GLY A 43 -14.70 5.28 -1.99
C GLY A 43 -14.19 3.85 -1.80
N ALA A 44 -13.09 3.48 -2.46
CA ALA A 44 -12.45 2.18 -2.24
C ALA A 44 -11.90 2.02 -0.80
N LEU A 45 -11.45 3.11 -0.16
CA LEU A 45 -11.12 3.12 1.27
C LEU A 45 -12.36 2.95 2.14
N ASN A 46 -13.47 3.60 1.79
CA ASN A 46 -14.75 3.47 2.51
C ASN A 46 -15.21 1.99 2.49
N GLU A 47 -15.23 1.37 1.32
CA GLU A 47 -15.53 -0.06 1.16
C GLU A 47 -14.56 -0.96 1.95
N SER A 48 -13.26 -0.67 1.87
CA SER A 48 -12.25 -1.45 2.58
C SER A 48 -12.36 -1.33 4.10
N LEU A 49 -12.66 -0.15 4.63
CA LEU A 49 -12.91 0.03 6.06
C LEU A 49 -14.11 -0.81 6.53
N SER A 50 -15.18 -0.85 5.74
CA SER A 50 -16.34 -1.69 6.03
C SER A 50 -16.01 -3.18 5.99
N ASP A 51 -15.20 -3.65 5.03
CA ASP A 51 -14.70 -5.03 4.99
C ASP A 51 -13.77 -5.38 6.17
N VAL A 52 -12.86 -4.46 6.53
CA VAL A 52 -11.94 -4.59 7.66
C VAL A 52 -12.72 -4.74 8.96
N PHE A 53 -13.61 -3.81 9.27
CA PHE A 53 -14.38 -3.86 10.50
C PHE A 53 -15.39 -5.02 10.51
N GLY A 54 -15.99 -5.35 9.37
CA GLY A 54 -16.83 -6.54 9.23
C GLY A 54 -16.08 -7.83 9.55
N SER A 55 -14.87 -7.98 8.99
CA SER A 55 -13.99 -9.12 9.28
C SER A 55 -13.54 -9.15 10.74
N LEU A 56 -13.20 -8.01 11.33
CA LEU A 56 -12.82 -7.94 12.75
C LEU A 56 -13.98 -8.32 13.67
N VAL A 57 -15.22 -7.93 13.36
CA VAL A 57 -16.41 -8.34 14.12
C VAL A 57 -16.59 -9.85 14.05
N LYS A 58 -16.46 -10.45 12.86
CA LYS A 58 -16.53 -11.90 12.67
C LYS A 58 -15.44 -12.62 13.45
N GLN A 59 -14.20 -12.14 13.39
CA GLN A 59 -13.07 -12.70 14.13
C GLN A 59 -13.27 -12.58 15.64
N TYR A 60 -13.74 -11.43 16.13
CA TYR A 60 -14.03 -11.20 17.55
C TYR A 60 -15.14 -12.14 18.03
N GLN A 61 -16.23 -12.27 17.28
CA GLN A 61 -17.34 -13.16 17.62
C GLN A 61 -16.90 -14.64 17.68
N ARG A 62 -16.00 -15.05 16.79
CA ARG A 62 -15.43 -16.41 16.74
C ARG A 62 -14.17 -16.59 17.62
N GLN A 63 -13.69 -15.54 18.27
CA GLN A 63 -12.43 -15.52 19.03
C GLN A 63 -11.23 -16.05 18.21
N GLN A 64 -11.11 -15.58 16.97
CA GLN A 64 -10.08 -16.02 16.02
C GLN A 64 -8.90 -15.05 15.99
N THR A 65 -7.69 -15.61 16.05
CA THR A 65 -6.46 -14.92 15.69
C THR A 65 -6.34 -14.77 14.17
N ALA A 66 -5.47 -13.86 13.72
CA ALA A 66 -5.27 -13.55 12.30
C ALA A 66 -4.95 -14.77 11.43
N ASP A 67 -4.22 -15.76 11.96
CA ASP A 67 -3.87 -17.02 11.28
C ASP A 67 -5.02 -18.04 11.21
N LYS A 68 -6.12 -17.81 11.94
CA LYS A 68 -7.32 -18.66 11.98
C LYS A 68 -8.53 -18.06 11.28
N ALA A 69 -8.50 -16.77 10.99
CA ALA A 69 -9.56 -16.07 10.28
C ALA A 69 -9.63 -16.50 8.82
N ASP A 70 -10.85 -16.59 8.27
CA ASP A 70 -11.07 -16.95 6.86
C ASP A 70 -10.69 -15.82 5.89
N TRP A 71 -10.80 -14.56 6.32
CA TRP A 71 -10.58 -13.37 5.50
C TRP A 71 -11.49 -13.30 4.26
N ILE A 72 -12.69 -13.89 4.35
CA ILE A 72 -13.71 -13.89 3.30
C ILE A 72 -14.89 -13.03 3.73
N ILE A 73 -15.30 -12.12 2.85
CA ILE A 73 -16.50 -11.31 3.01
C ILE A 73 -17.68 -12.05 2.38
N GLY A 74 -18.78 -12.21 3.11
CA GLY A 74 -19.99 -12.89 2.67
C GLY A 74 -19.88 -14.42 2.67
N GLU A 75 -19.08 -15.01 3.55
CA GLU A 75 -19.04 -16.47 3.72
C GLU A 75 -20.46 -17.01 4.03
N GLY A 76 -20.94 -17.95 3.21
CA GLY A 76 -22.28 -18.53 3.35
C GLY A 76 -23.42 -17.67 2.76
N LEU A 77 -23.13 -16.51 2.19
CA LEU A 77 -24.12 -15.69 1.50
C LEU A 77 -24.46 -16.26 0.11
N LEU A 78 -23.48 -16.80 -0.60
CA LEU A 78 -23.72 -17.41 -1.92
C LEU A 78 -24.57 -18.69 -1.76
N ALA A 79 -25.60 -18.81 -2.59
CA ALA A 79 -26.51 -19.95 -2.56
C ALA A 79 -25.84 -21.25 -3.04
N LYS A 80 -26.43 -22.39 -2.69
CA LYS A 80 -25.92 -23.70 -3.12
C LYS A 80 -25.96 -23.80 -4.65
N GLY A 81 -24.81 -24.07 -5.25
CA GLY A 81 -24.67 -24.20 -6.70
C GLY A 81 -23.85 -23.08 -7.34
N ILE A 82 -23.65 -21.97 -6.63
CA ILE A 82 -22.75 -20.90 -7.04
C ILE A 82 -21.30 -21.26 -6.70
N HIS A 83 -20.40 -21.10 -7.67
CA HIS A 83 -18.97 -21.37 -7.51
C HIS A 83 -18.22 -20.18 -6.89
N GLY A 84 -18.31 -20.06 -5.56
CA GLY A 84 -17.56 -19.06 -4.82
C GLY A 84 -17.47 -19.37 -3.33
N LYS A 85 -16.51 -18.74 -2.65
CA LYS A 85 -16.33 -18.79 -1.19
C LYS A 85 -17.10 -17.67 -0.48
N GLY A 86 -17.28 -16.55 -1.18
CA GLY A 86 -17.93 -15.33 -0.70
C GLY A 86 -17.88 -14.25 -1.79
N LEU A 87 -18.21 -13.01 -1.43
CA LEU A 87 -18.20 -11.87 -2.34
C LEU A 87 -16.78 -11.36 -2.61
N ARG A 88 -15.91 -11.38 -1.59
CA ARG A 88 -14.54 -10.85 -1.66
C ARG A 88 -13.61 -11.67 -0.78
N SER A 89 -12.32 -11.62 -1.11
CA SER A 89 -11.25 -12.22 -0.32
C SER A 89 -10.24 -11.15 0.03
N MET A 90 -10.09 -10.84 1.32
CA MET A 90 -9.08 -9.86 1.76
C MET A 90 -7.66 -10.45 1.66
N SER A 91 -7.51 -11.75 1.87
CA SER A 91 -6.21 -12.42 1.80
C SER A 91 -5.73 -12.65 0.37
N GLN A 92 -6.65 -12.83 -0.58
CA GLN A 92 -6.35 -13.08 -1.99
C GLN A 92 -7.42 -12.40 -2.89
N PRO A 93 -7.43 -11.07 -3.04
CA PRO A 93 -8.38 -10.39 -3.93
C PRO A 93 -8.34 -10.96 -5.35
N GLY A 94 -9.51 -11.08 -6.00
CA GLY A 94 -9.63 -11.66 -7.34
C GLY A 94 -9.82 -13.18 -7.35
N THR A 95 -10.10 -13.79 -6.19
CA THR A 95 -10.22 -15.25 -6.02
C THR A 95 -11.46 -15.70 -5.24
N ALA A 96 -12.34 -14.77 -4.84
CA ALA A 96 -13.50 -15.08 -4.02
C ALA A 96 -14.52 -15.96 -4.76
N TYR A 97 -14.68 -15.75 -6.06
CA TYR A 97 -15.58 -16.50 -6.93
C TYR A 97 -15.10 -16.54 -8.39
N ASP A 98 -15.48 -17.60 -9.09
CA ASP A 98 -15.32 -17.79 -10.54
C ASP A 98 -16.46 -18.70 -11.00
N ASP A 99 -17.56 -18.07 -11.40
CA ASP A 99 -18.85 -18.71 -11.60
C ASP A 99 -19.48 -18.28 -12.94
N PRO A 100 -20.15 -19.17 -13.69
CA PRO A 100 -20.76 -18.81 -14.98
C PRO A 100 -21.82 -17.71 -14.91
N VAL A 101 -22.51 -17.55 -13.78
CA VAL A 101 -23.57 -16.56 -13.58
C VAL A 101 -22.99 -15.26 -13.01
N LEU A 102 -22.14 -15.35 -11.99
CA LEU A 102 -21.54 -14.17 -11.34
C LEU A 102 -20.35 -13.59 -12.11
N GLY A 103 -19.74 -14.36 -13.01
CA GLY A 103 -18.44 -14.05 -13.59
C GLY A 103 -17.30 -14.35 -12.62
N LYS A 104 -16.18 -13.65 -12.80
CA LYS A 104 -14.98 -13.79 -11.97
C LYS A 104 -14.77 -12.55 -11.12
N ASP A 105 -14.33 -12.77 -9.87
CA ASP A 105 -13.91 -11.71 -8.96
C ASP A 105 -12.88 -10.77 -9.62
N PRO A 106 -13.21 -9.47 -9.83
CA PRO A 106 -12.37 -8.55 -10.57
C PRO A 106 -11.33 -7.81 -9.70
N GLN A 107 -11.29 -8.06 -8.39
CA GLN A 107 -10.50 -7.21 -7.49
C GLN A 107 -8.98 -7.37 -7.69
N PRO A 108 -8.21 -6.27 -7.88
CA PRO A 108 -6.77 -6.32 -7.82
C PRO A 108 -6.26 -6.42 -6.39
N ALA A 109 -5.14 -7.10 -6.20
CA ALA A 109 -4.43 -7.18 -4.93
C ALA A 109 -3.31 -6.12 -4.78
N HIS A 110 -2.95 -5.42 -5.86
CA HIS A 110 -1.82 -4.48 -5.87
C HIS A 110 -2.08 -3.25 -6.74
N MET A 111 -1.48 -2.10 -6.37
CA MET A 111 -1.61 -0.82 -7.09
C MET A 111 -1.18 -0.84 -8.55
N LYS A 112 -0.33 -1.80 -8.94
CA LYS A 112 0.11 -1.95 -10.34
C LYS A 112 -1.04 -2.38 -11.25
N ASP A 113 -2.05 -3.04 -10.67
CA ASP A 113 -3.22 -3.58 -11.33
C ASP A 113 -4.47 -2.73 -11.00
N PHE A 114 -4.28 -1.50 -10.50
CA PHE A 114 -5.37 -0.58 -10.19
C PHE A 114 -6.27 -0.37 -11.43
N VAL A 115 -7.57 -0.51 -11.25
CA VAL A 115 -8.53 -0.44 -12.34
C VAL A 115 -9.04 0.99 -12.47
N HIS A 116 -8.70 1.64 -13.59
CA HIS A 116 -9.27 2.94 -13.96
C HIS A 116 -10.59 2.73 -14.70
N THR A 117 -11.71 3.11 -14.07
CA THR A 117 -13.06 2.96 -14.63
C THR A 117 -13.96 4.13 -14.18
N GLN A 118 -15.06 4.36 -14.89
CA GLN A 118 -16.14 5.26 -14.44
C GLN A 118 -17.34 4.49 -13.86
N GLN A 119 -17.35 3.16 -14.03
CA GLN A 119 -18.35 2.30 -13.40
C GLN A 119 -18.08 2.20 -11.90
N ASP A 120 -19.06 1.73 -11.13
CA ASP A 120 -18.86 1.44 -9.71
C ASP A 120 -18.27 2.64 -8.94
N ASN A 121 -18.76 3.84 -9.24
CA ASN A 121 -18.27 5.11 -8.66
C ASN A 121 -16.74 5.30 -8.77
N GLY A 122 -16.12 4.87 -9.87
CA GLY A 122 -14.65 4.89 -9.99
C GLY A 122 -13.99 3.60 -9.49
N GLY A 123 -14.73 2.49 -9.45
CA GLY A 123 -14.24 1.19 -9.02
C GLY A 123 -14.07 1.07 -7.51
N VAL A 124 -15.02 1.54 -6.71
CA VAL A 124 -14.93 1.52 -5.24
C VAL A 124 -14.92 0.09 -4.68
N HIS A 125 -15.79 -0.78 -5.17
CA HIS A 125 -15.80 -2.19 -4.78
C HIS A 125 -14.69 -2.98 -5.48
N ILE A 126 -14.31 -2.58 -6.70
CA ILE A 126 -13.23 -3.23 -7.45
C ILE A 126 -11.89 -2.99 -6.75
N ASN A 127 -11.51 -1.73 -6.55
CA ASN A 127 -10.19 -1.35 -6.05
C ASN A 127 -10.02 -1.48 -4.53
N SER A 128 -11.08 -1.78 -3.76
CA SER A 128 -10.99 -2.04 -2.31
C SER A 128 -10.17 -3.28 -1.96
N GLY A 129 -9.97 -4.19 -2.91
CA GLY A 129 -9.05 -5.34 -2.77
C GLY A 129 -7.63 -4.94 -2.37
N ILE A 130 -7.13 -3.79 -2.85
CA ILE A 130 -5.78 -3.30 -2.56
C ILE A 130 -5.60 -2.96 -1.07
N PRO A 131 -6.39 -2.04 -0.47
CA PRO A 131 -6.32 -1.76 0.96
C PRO A 131 -6.78 -2.93 1.84
N ASN A 132 -7.69 -3.79 1.37
CA ASN A 132 -8.05 -5.03 2.07
C ASN A 132 -6.85 -5.97 2.23
N HIS A 133 -6.11 -6.19 1.14
CA HIS A 133 -4.92 -7.04 1.16
C HIS A 133 -3.82 -6.45 2.04
N ALA A 134 -3.66 -5.13 2.03
CA ALA A 134 -2.72 -4.46 2.92
C ALA A 134 -3.05 -4.68 4.40
N PHE A 135 -4.32 -4.59 4.79
CA PHE A 135 -4.75 -4.88 6.16
C PHE A 135 -4.48 -6.34 6.53
N TYR A 136 -4.84 -7.29 5.66
CA TYR A 136 -4.57 -8.72 5.86
C TYR A 136 -3.08 -8.98 6.11
N LEU A 137 -2.20 -8.40 5.28
CA LEU A 137 -0.76 -8.58 5.42
C LEU A 137 -0.23 -7.98 6.73
N ALA A 138 -0.69 -6.79 7.11
CA ALA A 138 -0.32 -6.16 8.37
C ALA A 138 -0.77 -6.99 9.58
N ALA A 139 -2.04 -7.43 9.60
CA ALA A 139 -2.59 -8.26 10.66
C ALA A 139 -1.87 -9.63 10.75
N SER A 140 -1.58 -10.26 9.61
CA SER A 140 -0.86 -11.53 9.55
C SER A 140 0.58 -11.41 10.05
N ALA A 141 1.27 -10.31 9.73
CA ALA A 141 2.62 -10.05 10.20
C ALA A 141 2.67 -9.77 11.71
N LEU A 142 1.63 -9.13 12.26
CA LEU A 142 1.53 -8.85 13.70
C LEU A 142 1.11 -10.06 14.52
N GLY A 143 0.35 -10.98 13.92
CA GLY A 143 -0.20 -12.16 14.58
C GLY A 143 -1.18 -11.82 15.69
N GLY A 144 -1.62 -12.83 16.44
CA GLY A 144 -2.59 -12.67 17.52
C GLY A 144 -3.95 -12.19 17.02
N PHE A 145 -4.67 -11.43 17.85
CA PHE A 145 -5.97 -10.89 17.51
C PHE A 145 -5.84 -9.61 16.67
N ALA A 146 -6.33 -9.63 15.43
CA ALA A 146 -6.12 -8.53 14.48
C ALA A 146 -6.68 -7.19 14.96
N TRP A 147 -7.73 -7.19 15.80
CA TRP A 147 -8.34 -5.97 16.34
C TRP A 147 -7.46 -5.25 17.36
N GLU A 148 -6.50 -5.92 18.00
CA GLU A 148 -5.72 -5.33 19.11
C GLU A 148 -4.63 -4.37 18.66
N LYS A 149 -4.11 -4.52 17.43
CA LYS A 149 -3.04 -3.69 16.88
C LYS A 149 -3.40 -3.09 15.53
N ALA A 150 -3.54 -3.94 14.50
CA ALA A 150 -3.86 -3.49 13.15
C ALA A 150 -5.24 -2.80 13.12
N GLY A 151 -6.26 -3.42 13.73
CA GLY A 151 -7.60 -2.85 13.80
C GLY A 151 -7.63 -1.48 14.46
N TYR A 152 -6.93 -1.30 15.58
CA TYR A 152 -6.83 0.02 16.21
C TYR A 152 -6.07 1.05 15.37
N ALA A 153 -5.03 0.66 14.63
CA ALA A 153 -4.34 1.58 13.74
C ALA A 153 -5.25 2.08 12.60
N TRP A 154 -6.10 1.21 12.04
CA TRP A 154 -7.11 1.59 11.05
C TRP A 154 -8.22 2.45 11.65
N TYR A 155 -8.70 2.09 12.85
CA TYR A 155 -9.72 2.86 13.56
C TYR A 155 -9.24 4.28 13.89
N ASP A 156 -8.03 4.42 14.43
CA ASP A 156 -7.47 5.75 14.73
C ASP A 156 -7.23 6.57 13.45
N ALA A 157 -6.89 5.92 12.34
CA ALA A 157 -6.71 6.60 11.06
C ALA A 157 -8.03 7.15 10.49
N VAL A 158 -9.15 6.41 10.60
CA VAL A 158 -10.46 6.92 10.16
C VAL A 158 -11.02 8.00 11.10
N CYS A 159 -10.69 7.97 12.39
CA CYS A 159 -11.05 9.03 13.36
C CYS A 159 -10.14 10.27 13.29
N ASP A 160 -9.05 10.24 12.53
CA ASP A 160 -8.09 11.35 12.45
C ASP A 160 -8.70 12.52 11.65
N GLN A 161 -8.89 13.66 12.33
CA GLN A 161 -9.46 14.87 11.74
C GLN A 161 -8.63 15.48 10.59
N SER A 162 -7.38 15.02 10.42
CA SER A 162 -6.53 15.40 9.28
C SER A 162 -6.73 14.53 8.03
N LEU A 163 -7.49 13.44 8.12
CA LEU A 163 -7.86 12.64 6.96
C LEU A 163 -8.88 13.42 6.12
N ALA A 164 -8.49 13.78 4.90
CA ALA A 164 -9.37 14.48 3.98
C ALA A 164 -10.50 13.54 3.48
N LYS A 165 -11.66 14.11 3.16
CA LYS A 165 -12.81 13.35 2.66
C LYS A 165 -12.54 12.69 1.30
N ASP A 166 -11.66 13.29 0.50
CA ASP A 166 -11.17 12.80 -0.79
C ASP A 166 -9.80 12.10 -0.68
N ALA A 167 -9.47 11.58 0.51
CA ALA A 167 -8.18 10.94 0.74
C ALA A 167 -7.90 9.78 -0.22
N ASP A 168 -6.68 9.76 -0.74
CA ASP A 168 -6.14 8.66 -1.53
C ASP A 168 -5.55 7.56 -0.62
N PHE A 169 -5.20 6.42 -1.22
CA PHE A 169 -4.61 5.29 -0.49
C PHE A 169 -3.32 5.68 0.22
N SER A 170 -2.54 6.60 -0.36
CA SER A 170 -1.26 7.05 0.20
C SER A 170 -1.44 7.87 1.47
N ALA A 171 -2.46 8.75 1.50
CA ALA A 171 -2.83 9.53 2.67
C ALA A 171 -3.27 8.63 3.83
N PHE A 172 -4.15 7.67 3.54
CA PHE A 172 -4.63 6.72 4.54
C PHE A 172 -3.50 5.81 5.08
N ALA A 173 -2.63 5.31 4.18
CA ALA A 173 -1.43 4.56 4.53
C ALA A 173 -0.51 5.30 5.52
N ARG A 174 -0.27 6.61 5.29
CA ARG A 174 0.57 7.41 6.20
C ARG A 174 -0.04 7.53 7.60
N LEU A 175 -1.36 7.66 7.69
CA LEU A 175 -2.04 7.79 8.99
C LEU A 175 -2.06 6.46 9.74
N THR A 176 -2.33 5.34 9.07
CA THR A 176 -2.32 4.01 9.71
C THR A 176 -0.94 3.66 10.28
N ILE A 177 0.14 3.95 9.56
CA ILE A 177 1.52 3.77 10.06
C ILE A 177 1.75 4.65 11.30
N ARG A 178 1.41 5.94 11.22
CA ARG A 178 1.59 6.91 12.32
C ARG A 178 0.85 6.48 13.58
N HIS A 179 -0.43 6.11 13.45
CA HIS A 179 -1.25 5.69 14.60
C HIS A 179 -0.83 4.32 15.12
N GLY A 180 -0.43 3.40 14.24
CA GLY A 180 0.16 2.12 14.63
C GLY A 180 1.40 2.30 15.50
N GLU A 181 2.33 3.19 15.11
CA GLU A 181 3.51 3.52 15.92
C GLU A 181 3.10 4.13 17.27
N LYS A 182 2.24 5.15 17.22
CA LYS A 182 1.81 5.91 18.40
C LYS A 182 1.15 5.02 19.45
N ARG A 183 0.32 4.06 19.02
CA ARG A 183 -0.47 3.22 19.93
C ARG A 183 0.26 1.95 20.36
N SER A 184 0.96 1.31 19.42
CA SER A 184 1.40 -0.08 19.57
C SER A 184 2.88 -0.29 19.25
N GLY A 185 3.66 0.79 19.13
CA GLY A 185 5.11 0.74 18.96
C GLY A 185 5.58 0.57 17.52
N LYS A 186 6.90 0.66 17.34
CA LYS A 186 7.56 0.70 16.03
C LYS A 186 7.37 -0.60 15.25
N GLU A 187 7.36 -1.74 15.92
CA GLU A 187 7.15 -3.04 15.30
C GLU A 187 5.78 -3.10 14.60
N THR A 188 4.76 -2.45 15.18
CA THR A 188 3.43 -2.33 14.57
C THR A 188 3.49 -1.49 13.30
N ALA A 189 4.14 -0.32 13.34
CA ALA A 189 4.31 0.54 12.17
C ALA A 189 5.10 -0.14 11.05
N GLU A 190 6.15 -0.90 11.37
CA GLU A 190 6.94 -1.65 10.40
C GLU A 190 6.14 -2.77 9.71
N ALA A 191 5.29 -3.47 10.48
CA ALA A 191 4.39 -4.48 9.94
C ALA A 191 3.33 -3.87 9.01
N ILE A 192 2.72 -2.75 9.41
CA ILE A 192 1.75 -2.01 8.59
C ILE A 192 2.41 -1.51 7.30
N TYR A 193 3.58 -0.87 7.42
CA TYR A 193 4.35 -0.39 6.28
C TYR A 193 4.67 -1.52 5.30
N SER A 194 5.12 -2.68 5.81
CA SER A 194 5.41 -3.85 4.98
C SER A 194 4.16 -4.41 4.28
N GLY A 195 3.02 -4.43 4.98
CA GLY A 195 1.75 -4.91 4.44
C GLY A 195 1.17 -4.04 3.33
N LEU A 196 1.38 -2.73 3.38
CA LEU A 196 0.89 -1.77 2.37
C LEU A 196 1.52 -1.90 0.98
N GLY A 197 2.32 -2.94 0.72
CA GLY A 197 3.03 -3.07 -0.55
C GLY A 197 4.11 -1.99 -0.71
N ALA A 198 4.42 -1.22 0.34
CA ALA A 198 5.70 -0.53 0.49
C ALA A 198 6.81 -1.56 0.79
N GLY A 199 6.75 -2.69 0.10
CA GLY A 199 7.76 -3.71 0.11
C GLY A 199 9.05 -3.08 -0.38
N ARG A 200 10.07 -3.12 0.48
CA ARG A 200 11.44 -3.52 0.14
C ARG A 200 11.69 -3.58 -1.38
N SER A 201 11.81 -2.43 -2.05
CA SER A 201 12.89 -2.28 -3.01
C SER A 201 14.14 -2.42 -2.14
N GLY A 202 14.77 -3.61 -2.20
CA GLY A 202 15.76 -4.12 -1.24
C GLY A 202 16.25 -3.09 -0.25
N ALA A 203 15.82 -3.19 1.02
CA ALA A 203 16.32 -2.32 2.06
C ALA A 203 17.84 -2.43 2.02
N MET A 204 18.49 -1.43 1.43
CA MET A 204 19.93 -1.43 1.26
C MET A 204 20.47 -1.40 2.68
N LYS A 205 20.92 -2.56 3.16
CA LYS A 205 21.66 -2.65 4.41
C LYS A 205 23.00 -1.97 4.14
N LEU A 206 23.65 -1.49 5.19
CA LEU A 206 25.02 -0.98 5.06
C LEU A 206 25.95 -1.99 4.35
N ALA A 207 25.64 -3.28 4.46
CA ALA A 207 26.34 -4.39 3.81
C ALA A 207 26.15 -4.44 2.28
N ASP A 208 25.12 -3.79 1.73
CA ASP A 208 24.82 -3.76 0.29
C ASP A 208 25.47 -2.55 -0.41
N LEU A 209 25.91 -1.54 0.34
CA LEU A 209 26.84 -0.51 -0.14
C LEU A 209 28.25 -1.00 0.13
N SER A 210 28.84 -1.67 -0.84
CA SER A 210 30.25 -2.00 -0.78
C SER A 210 31.10 -0.72 -0.62
N ASP A 211 32.27 -0.81 0.03
CA ASP A 211 33.10 0.40 0.29
C ASP A 211 33.51 1.13 -1.02
N ASP A 212 33.49 0.44 -2.16
CA ASP A 212 33.74 1.00 -3.50
C ASP A 212 32.51 1.70 -4.13
N ALA A 213 31.34 1.67 -3.49
CA ALA A 213 30.16 2.37 -3.98
C ALA A 213 30.36 3.90 -4.00
N VAL A 214 29.88 4.53 -5.07
CA VAL A 214 29.90 5.99 -5.25
C VAL A 214 28.47 6.47 -5.43
N ILE A 215 27.99 7.32 -4.53
CA ILE A 215 26.65 7.89 -4.60
C ILE A 215 26.74 9.25 -5.30
N GLU A 216 25.99 9.41 -6.38
CA GLU A 216 25.90 10.67 -7.11
C GLU A 216 24.62 11.42 -6.72
N LEU A 217 24.75 12.71 -6.40
CA LEU A 217 23.69 13.54 -5.82
C LEU A 217 23.63 14.89 -6.52
N ALA A 218 22.45 15.30 -6.94
CA ALA A 218 22.21 16.67 -7.37
C ALA A 218 21.00 17.24 -6.63
N ARG A 219 21.04 18.54 -6.35
CA ARG A 219 19.91 19.28 -5.78
C ARG A 219 19.29 20.13 -6.89
N GLU A 220 18.04 19.87 -7.24
CA GLU A 220 17.29 20.73 -8.16
C GLU A 220 15.98 21.16 -7.48
N GLY A 221 15.69 22.46 -7.40
CA GLY A 221 14.50 23.00 -6.71
C GLY A 221 14.68 23.37 -5.22
N GLY A 222 13.63 23.92 -4.61
CA GLY A 222 13.58 24.46 -3.26
C GLY A 222 13.32 25.98 -3.21
N VAL A 223 12.49 26.47 -2.27
CA VAL A 223 12.41 27.91 -1.89
C VAL A 223 13.78 28.54 -1.56
N ALA A 224 14.75 27.71 -1.15
CA ALA A 224 16.14 28.09 -0.90
C ALA A 224 17.11 27.44 -1.91
N TRP A 225 16.85 27.60 -3.21
CA TRP A 225 17.76 27.16 -4.28
C TRP A 225 19.03 28.03 -4.29
N ILE A 226 20.20 27.40 -4.20
CA ILE A 226 21.52 28.07 -4.19
C ILE A 226 22.31 27.58 -5.42
N PRO A 227 22.68 28.44 -6.38
CA PRO A 227 23.37 28.06 -7.61
C PRO A 227 24.66 27.28 -7.39
N ALA A 228 25.40 27.57 -6.32
CA ALA A 228 26.63 26.87 -5.98
C ALA A 228 26.41 25.40 -5.51
N LEU A 229 25.17 25.00 -5.23
CA LEU A 229 24.82 23.67 -4.72
C LEU A 229 24.07 22.80 -5.73
N SER A 230 23.81 23.30 -6.95
CA SER A 230 23.09 22.58 -8.00
C SER A 230 23.93 21.56 -8.77
N GLY A 231 25.26 21.66 -8.66
CA GLY A 231 26.19 20.74 -9.32
C GLY A 231 26.12 19.32 -8.75
N MET A 232 26.33 18.34 -9.63
CA MET A 232 26.42 16.92 -9.27
C MET A 232 27.57 16.68 -8.28
N ARG A 233 27.27 16.03 -7.16
CA ARG A 233 28.21 15.67 -6.10
C ARG A 233 28.41 14.18 -6.07
N LYS A 234 29.64 13.74 -5.82
CA LYS A 234 30.00 12.34 -5.66
C LYS A 234 30.38 12.09 -4.21
N ILE A 235 29.68 11.17 -3.55
CA ILE A 235 30.02 10.68 -2.22
C ILE A 235 30.60 9.28 -2.38
N VAL A 236 31.87 9.11 -2.03
CA VAL A 236 32.52 7.80 -2.02
C VAL A 236 32.26 7.15 -0.66
N VAL A 237 31.62 5.98 -0.64
CA VAL A 237 31.18 5.33 0.61
C VAL A 237 32.36 4.97 1.52
N ALA A 238 33.50 4.55 0.97
CA ALA A 238 34.74 4.32 1.73
C ALA A 238 35.26 5.55 2.52
N LYS A 239 34.87 6.77 2.15
CA LYS A 239 35.33 8.00 2.84
C LYS A 239 34.43 8.43 3.99
N LEU A 240 33.35 7.69 4.25
CA LEU A 240 32.37 8.00 5.27
C LEU A 240 32.67 7.23 6.57
N ASN A 241 32.43 7.88 7.71
CA ASN A 241 32.36 7.16 8.98
C ASN A 241 31.03 6.42 9.16
N GLU A 242 30.96 5.49 10.11
CA GLU A 242 29.77 4.66 10.33
C GLU A 242 28.48 5.46 10.59
N GLN A 243 28.57 6.58 11.29
CA GLN A 243 27.42 7.46 11.53
C GLN A 243 26.92 8.12 10.24
N GLN A 244 27.84 8.53 9.35
CA GLN A 244 27.51 9.09 8.05
C GLN A 244 26.96 8.04 7.08
N LYS A 245 27.54 6.83 7.09
CA LYS A 245 27.02 5.69 6.31
C LYS A 245 25.59 5.36 6.75
N GLN A 246 25.33 5.28 8.05
CA GLN A 246 24.00 5.01 8.58
C GLN A 246 22.99 6.09 8.18
N ARG A 247 23.38 7.37 8.27
CA ARG A 247 22.52 8.49 7.86
C ARG A 247 22.17 8.46 6.39
N ILE A 248 23.13 8.15 5.51
CA ILE A 248 22.91 8.03 4.07
C ILE A 248 22.02 6.84 3.75
N ALA A 249 22.23 5.69 4.41
CA ALA A 249 21.38 4.51 4.25
C ALA A 249 19.92 4.82 4.63
N THR A 250 19.68 5.52 5.75
CA THR A 250 18.33 5.95 6.14
C THR A 250 17.69 6.86 5.10
N ILE A 251 18.43 7.83 4.56
CA ILE A 251 17.92 8.74 3.54
C ILE A 251 17.55 7.98 2.26
N LEU A 252 18.40 7.06 1.82
CA LEU A 252 18.15 6.22 0.64
C LEU A 252 16.97 5.28 0.84
N GLN A 253 16.84 4.67 2.01
CA GLN A 253 15.68 3.84 2.35
C GLN A 253 14.36 4.62 2.32
N GLN A 254 14.38 5.89 2.73
CA GLN A 254 13.21 6.76 2.68
C GLN A 254 12.88 7.24 1.27
N SER A 255 13.88 7.38 0.39
CA SER A 255 13.68 7.97 -0.95
C SER A 255 13.51 6.93 -2.07
N LEU A 256 14.06 5.73 -1.95
CA LEU A 256 14.01 4.68 -2.97
C LEU A 256 12.58 4.26 -3.38
N PRO A 257 11.59 4.11 -2.48
CA PRO A 257 10.22 3.77 -2.86
C PRO A 257 9.52 4.84 -3.72
N LEU A 258 10.08 6.05 -3.78
CA LEU A 258 9.55 7.18 -4.56
C LEU A 258 10.18 7.26 -5.96
N GLY A 259 11.11 6.37 -6.31
CA GLY A 259 11.83 6.37 -7.60
C GLY A 259 11.06 5.70 -8.74
N LYS A 260 11.28 6.16 -9.98
CA LYS A 260 10.77 5.54 -11.22
C LYS A 260 11.90 4.91 -12.06
N PRO A 261 11.62 3.89 -12.90
CA PRO A 261 12.61 3.29 -13.78
C PRO A 261 13.04 4.25 -14.92
N PRO A 262 14.26 4.11 -15.45
CA PRO A 262 14.76 4.97 -16.53
C PRO A 262 14.06 4.71 -17.88
N GLY A 263 13.88 5.75 -18.69
CA GLY A 263 13.49 5.64 -20.11
C GLY A 263 12.05 6.02 -20.50
N GLN A 264 11.26 6.63 -19.62
CA GLN A 264 9.94 7.18 -20.00
C GLN A 264 10.04 8.62 -20.56
N PRO A 265 9.17 9.03 -21.52
CA PRO A 265 9.41 10.17 -22.42
C PRO A 265 9.31 11.56 -21.78
N ASP A 266 8.84 11.68 -20.54
CA ASP A 266 8.61 12.99 -19.92
C ASP A 266 9.87 13.48 -19.19
N SER A 267 10.72 14.17 -19.96
CA SER A 267 11.87 14.94 -19.48
C SER A 267 11.39 16.30 -18.88
N PRO A 268 12.23 17.11 -18.21
CA PRO A 268 12.25 17.32 -16.76
C PRO A 268 11.92 18.76 -16.31
N GLY A 269 11.36 18.95 -15.11
CA GLY A 269 11.22 20.28 -14.49
C GLY A 269 9.86 20.59 -13.84
N ARG A 270 9.56 19.95 -12.70
CA ARG A 270 8.49 20.39 -11.79
C ARG A 270 8.86 20.09 -10.33
N GLY A 271 9.19 21.11 -9.54
CA GLY A 271 9.15 21.03 -8.06
C GLY A 271 10.46 20.98 -7.28
N ASP A 272 10.32 20.83 -5.96
CA ASP A 272 11.33 20.99 -4.91
C ASP A 272 11.98 19.65 -4.56
N GLN A 273 13.03 19.25 -5.29
CA GLN A 273 13.40 17.84 -5.43
C GLN A 273 14.85 17.47 -5.11
N ARG A 274 15.06 16.24 -4.61
CA ARG A 274 16.40 15.70 -4.32
C ARG A 274 16.65 14.43 -5.14
N PHE A 275 17.81 14.37 -5.80
CA PHE A 275 18.16 13.30 -6.73
C PHE A 275 19.30 12.42 -6.20
N PHE A 276 19.20 11.11 -6.45
CA PHE A 276 20.23 10.10 -6.14
C PHE A 276 20.46 9.20 -7.36
N SER A 277 21.70 9.05 -7.82
CA SER A 277 22.10 8.05 -8.82
C SER A 277 23.14 7.09 -8.25
N HIS A 278 22.97 5.80 -8.54
CA HIS A 278 23.91 4.72 -8.23
C HIS A 278 24.58 4.27 -9.54
N PRO A 279 25.90 4.34 -9.69
CA PRO A 279 26.59 3.75 -10.82
C PRO A 279 26.80 2.26 -10.53
N ASP A 280 26.05 1.39 -11.21
CA ASP A 280 26.53 0.03 -11.46
C ASP A 280 27.78 0.12 -12.34
N ARG A 281 28.96 0.10 -11.71
CA ARG A 281 30.25 -0.08 -12.38
C ARG A 281 31.06 -1.18 -11.70
N GLN A 282 30.80 -2.42 -12.06
CA GLN A 282 31.88 -3.40 -12.12
C GLN A 282 32.77 -3.04 -13.33
N ARG A 283 33.88 -2.33 -13.10
CA ARG A 283 34.96 -2.22 -14.08
C ARG A 283 35.97 -3.34 -13.81
N ALA A 284 35.81 -4.47 -14.49
CA ALA A 284 36.97 -5.31 -14.79
C ALA A 284 37.87 -4.55 -15.79
N ALA A 285 39.14 -4.40 -15.44
CA ALA A 285 40.15 -3.80 -16.31
C ALA A 285 40.40 -4.69 -17.53
N LEU A 286 40.49 -4.09 -18.74
CA LEU A 286 41.37 -4.41 -19.89
C LEU A 286 41.03 -3.45 -21.07
N PRO A 287 41.91 -3.25 -22.07
CA PRO A 287 42.22 -1.95 -22.66
C PRO A 287 41.32 -1.51 -23.83
N GLN A 288 41.17 -0.19 -23.95
CA GLN A 288 40.60 0.54 -25.10
C GLN A 288 41.54 0.47 -26.33
N PRO A 289 41.11 0.77 -27.57
CA PRO A 289 39.90 1.54 -27.95
C PRO A 289 39.03 0.93 -29.08
N ASP A 290 37.74 1.24 -29.09
CA ASP A 290 37.11 2.00 -30.20
C ASP A 290 35.69 2.45 -29.83
N TYR A 291 35.28 3.60 -30.38
CA TYR A 291 34.06 4.34 -30.07
C TYR A 291 32.80 3.67 -30.64
N SER A 292 31.75 3.50 -29.83
CA SER A 292 30.38 4.02 -30.13
C SER A 292 29.35 3.63 -29.05
N HIS A 293 28.66 4.66 -28.56
CA HIS A 293 27.37 4.69 -27.85
C HIS A 293 27.02 3.57 -26.85
N SER A 294 27.23 3.84 -25.56
CA SER A 294 26.47 3.22 -24.46
C SER A 294 25.85 4.31 -23.58
N GLY A 295 24.53 4.50 -23.69
CA GLY A 295 23.75 5.42 -22.87
C GLY A 295 23.74 4.98 -21.41
N GLY A 296 24.18 5.88 -20.52
CA GLY A 296 24.17 5.67 -19.07
C GLY A 296 22.79 5.92 -18.47
N SER A 297 22.40 5.07 -17.53
CA SER A 297 21.16 5.17 -16.75
C SER A 297 21.26 6.25 -15.68
N CYS A 298 20.30 7.17 -15.64
CA CYS A 298 20.17 8.20 -14.62
C CYS A 298 18.72 8.21 -14.11
N ALA A 299 18.51 8.09 -12.80
CA ALA A 299 17.17 8.10 -12.19
C ALA A 299 16.84 9.50 -11.65
N ARG A 300 15.70 10.06 -12.05
CA ARG A 300 15.20 11.39 -11.62
C ARG A 300 14.02 11.26 -10.63
N PHE A 301 13.90 12.19 -9.67
CA PHE A 301 12.83 12.27 -8.66
C PHE A 301 11.99 13.56 -8.83
N THR A 302 10.68 13.52 -8.52
CA THR A 302 9.74 14.69 -8.42
C THR A 302 8.91 14.70 -7.11
N GLY A 303 8.39 15.87 -6.71
CA GLY A 303 7.71 16.13 -5.41
C GLY A 303 7.93 17.56 -4.92
#